data_AF-A0A2K3UYI2-F1
#
_entry.id   AF-A0A2K3UYI2-F1
#
_cell.length_a   1.000
_cell.length_b   1.000
_cell.length_c   1.000
_cell.angle_alpha   90.00
_cell.angle_beta   90.00
_cell.angle_gamma   90.00
#
_symmetry.space_group_name_H-M   'P 1'
#
loop_
_entity.id
_entity.type
_entity.pdbx_description
1 polymer ?
#
loop_
_entity_poly.entity_id
_entity_poly.type
_entity_poly.pdbx_seq_one_letter_code
_entity_poly.pdbx_strand_id
1 'polypeptide(L)'
;MTTLPTPPSIPVLSAQALPTEAATQAAQTQLAQSQVAQTQLAQSGSLLDALRPALPDLSVGALLGFATGVALRHVGRVVLIVVGVLFITLQLLAYFDLITVNWLRLQALTEPWLRQGSEQGATWFRRVLTANLPFAGAYTAGLLVGLRARV
;
A
#
# COMPACT_ATOMS: atom_id res chain seq x y z
N MET A 1 -71.57 10.29 46.47
CA MET A 1 -70.49 11.00 45.75
C MET A 1 -69.54 9.95 45.22
N THR A 2 -69.44 9.87 43.89
CA THR A 2 -69.05 8.70 43.09
C THR A 2 -67.54 8.63 42.86
N THR A 3 -67.00 7.41 42.99
CA THR A 3 -65.64 6.97 42.66
C THR A 3 -65.40 6.96 41.15
N LEU A 4 -64.35 7.60 40.65
CA LEU A 4 -63.94 7.52 39.24
C LEU A 4 -62.97 6.33 39.02
N PRO A 5 -63.21 5.45 38.02
CA PRO A 5 -62.34 4.32 37.71
C PRO A 5 -61.25 4.64 36.65
N THR A 6 -60.16 3.88 36.73
CA THR A 6 -59.01 3.79 35.81
C THR A 6 -59.41 3.33 34.40
N PRO A 7 -58.83 3.87 33.30
CA PRO A 7 -59.06 3.33 31.96
C PRO A 7 -58.19 2.09 31.65
N PRO A 8 -58.72 1.11 30.88
CA PRO A 8 -58.03 -0.13 30.49
C PRO A 8 -57.09 0.04 29.29
N SER A 9 -55.99 -0.73 29.29
CA SER A 9 -55.08 -0.91 28.15
C SER A 9 -55.77 -1.65 27.00
N ILE A 10 -55.87 -1.02 25.82
CA ILE A 10 -56.38 -1.66 24.60
C ILE A 10 -55.20 -2.08 23.71
N PRO A 11 -55.15 -3.33 23.21
CA PRO A 11 -54.17 -3.75 22.22
C PRO A 11 -54.46 -3.06 20.88
N VAL A 12 -53.47 -2.36 20.31
CA VAL A 12 -53.60 -1.77 18.97
C VAL A 12 -53.59 -2.91 17.96
N LEU A 13 -54.81 -3.21 17.50
CA LEU A 13 -55.13 -4.08 16.38
C LEU A 13 -54.37 -3.61 15.13
N SER A 14 -53.74 -4.56 14.46
CA SER A 14 -53.06 -4.45 13.17
C SER A 14 -53.92 -3.67 12.16
N ALA A 15 -53.64 -2.38 11.99
CA ALA A 15 -54.27 -1.56 10.97
C ALA A 15 -53.66 -1.91 9.61
N GLN A 16 -54.54 -2.32 8.71
CA GLN A 16 -54.32 -2.58 7.29
C GLN A 16 -53.44 -1.51 6.65
N ALA A 17 -52.30 -1.91 6.09
CA ALA A 17 -51.51 -1.10 5.18
C ALA A 17 -52.34 -0.84 3.91
N LEU A 18 -52.50 0.43 3.54
CA LEU A 18 -53.20 0.85 2.34
C LEU A 18 -52.44 0.38 1.07
N PRO A 19 -53.14 0.06 -0.04
CA PRO A 19 -52.51 -0.41 -1.28
C PRO A 19 -51.56 0.62 -1.96
N THR A 20 -51.58 1.87 -1.53
CA THR A 20 -50.78 2.97 -2.10
C THR A 20 -49.30 2.92 -1.65
N GLU A 21 -49.00 2.35 -0.49
CA GLU A 21 -47.62 2.24 0.02
C GLU A 21 -46.84 1.14 -0.70
N ALA A 22 -47.49 0.03 -1.04
CA ALA A 22 -46.88 -1.07 -1.80
C ALA A 22 -46.46 -0.64 -3.22
N ALA A 23 -47.30 0.14 -3.90
CA ALA A 23 -46.99 0.67 -5.24
C ALA A 23 -45.81 1.67 -5.20
N THR A 24 -45.72 2.47 -4.14
CA THR A 24 -44.62 3.43 -3.94
C THR A 24 -43.31 2.72 -3.61
N GLN A 25 -43.34 1.65 -2.80
CA GLN A 25 -42.17 0.80 -2.51
C GLN A 25 -41.68 0.04 -3.74
N ALA A 26 -42.59 -0.47 -4.57
CA ALA A 26 -42.23 -1.13 -5.82
C ALA A 26 -41.49 -0.18 -6.77
N ALA A 27 -41.96 1.07 -6.91
CA ALA A 27 -41.29 2.08 -7.72
C ALA A 27 -39.90 2.48 -7.17
N GLN A 28 -39.76 2.64 -5.85
CA GLN A 28 -38.45 2.93 -5.22
C GLN A 28 -37.47 1.76 -5.36
N THR A 29 -37.97 0.52 -5.24
CA THR A 29 -37.16 -0.69 -5.44
C THR A 29 -36.65 -0.78 -6.88
N GLN A 30 -37.45 -0.35 -7.85
CA GLN A 30 -37.07 -0.32 -9.27
C GLN A 30 -36.02 0.77 -9.59
N LEU A 31 -36.11 1.93 -8.93
CA LEU A 31 -35.07 2.97 -9.00
C LEU A 31 -33.76 2.54 -8.34
N ALA A 32 -33.82 1.80 -7.23
CA ALA A 32 -32.63 1.23 -6.59
C ALA A 32 -31.98 0.14 -7.46
N GLN A 33 -32.77 -0.76 -8.05
CA GLN A 33 -32.26 -1.82 -8.93
C GLN A 33 -31.63 -1.26 -10.22
N SER A 34 -32.21 -0.20 -10.78
CA SER A 34 -31.63 0.47 -11.95
C SER A 34 -30.32 1.22 -11.64
N GLN A 35 -30.16 1.77 -10.43
CA GLN A 35 -28.88 2.34 -9.97
C GLN A 35 -27.80 1.26 -9.75
N VAL A 36 -28.17 0.10 -9.20
CA VAL A 36 -27.24 -1.02 -8.97
C VAL A 36 -26.74 -1.60 -10.31
N ALA A 37 -27.63 -1.74 -11.31
CA ALA A 37 -27.25 -2.20 -12.65
C ALA A 37 -26.34 -1.20 -13.40
N GLN A 38 -26.58 0.11 -13.27
CA GLN A 38 -25.73 1.15 -13.85
C GLN A 38 -24.34 1.20 -13.18
N THR A 39 -24.26 0.93 -11.88
CA THR A 39 -23.00 0.84 -11.14
C THR A 39 -22.14 -0.35 -11.60
N GLN A 40 -22.76 -1.48 -11.95
CA GLN A 40 -22.05 -2.65 -12.48
C GLN A 40 -21.49 -2.44 -13.90
N LEU A 41 -22.16 -1.66 -14.75
CA LEU A 41 -21.65 -1.31 -16.08
C LEU A 41 -20.48 -0.31 -16.03
N ALA A 42 -20.37 0.49 -14.97
CA ALA A 42 -19.20 1.35 -14.75
C ALA A 42 -17.96 0.56 -14.28
N GLN A 43 -18.16 -0.62 -13.67
CA GLN A 43 -17.06 -1.47 -13.20
C GLN A 43 -16.36 -2.28 -14.30
N SER A 44 -16.87 -2.32 -15.53
CA SER A 44 -16.19 -2.96 -16.67
C SER A 44 -15.15 -2.04 -17.36
N GLY A 45 -15.12 -0.74 -17.04
CA GLY A 45 -14.04 0.21 -17.39
C GLY A 45 -12.96 0.40 -16.30
N SER A 46 -12.94 -0.48 -15.30
CA SER A 46 -12.49 -0.15 -13.92
C SER A 46 -11.00 -0.03 -13.64
N LEU A 47 -10.07 -0.54 -14.45
CA LEU A 47 -8.64 -0.33 -14.19
C LEU A 47 -8.11 0.87 -14.96
N LEU A 48 -8.53 1.05 -16.21
CA LEU A 48 -8.05 2.15 -17.05
C LEU A 48 -8.65 3.49 -16.59
N ASP A 49 -9.93 3.55 -16.20
CA ASP A 49 -10.54 4.79 -15.67
C ASP A 49 -10.08 5.11 -14.24
N ALA A 50 -9.75 4.11 -13.43
CA ALA A 50 -9.12 4.32 -12.11
C ALA A 50 -7.65 4.74 -12.23
N LEU A 51 -6.96 4.29 -13.28
CA LEU A 51 -5.60 4.72 -13.58
C LEU A 51 -5.54 6.04 -14.35
N ARG A 52 -6.58 6.46 -15.08
CA ARG A 52 -6.60 7.75 -15.82
C ARG A 52 -6.08 8.95 -14.99
N PRO A 53 -6.53 9.17 -13.74
CA PRO A 53 -5.98 10.25 -12.91
C PRO A 53 -4.59 9.94 -12.34
N ALA A 54 -4.22 8.66 -12.21
CA ALA A 54 -2.91 8.21 -11.72
C ALA A 54 -1.86 8.00 -12.84
N LEU A 55 -2.23 8.13 -14.11
CA LEU A 55 -1.31 8.01 -15.27
C LEU A 55 -0.12 8.98 -15.17
N PRO A 56 -0.30 10.26 -14.76
CA PRO A 56 0.82 11.15 -14.50
C PRO A 56 1.74 10.60 -13.41
N ASP A 57 1.18 10.17 -12.27
CA ASP A 57 1.95 9.63 -11.14
C ASP A 57 2.66 8.31 -11.48
N LEU A 58 2.02 7.44 -12.27
CA LEU A 58 2.60 6.21 -12.80
C LEU A 58 3.80 6.50 -13.70
N SER A 59 3.69 7.48 -14.59
CA SER A 59 4.78 7.85 -15.50
C SER A 59 5.96 8.45 -14.73
N VAL A 60 5.70 9.34 -13.77
CA VAL A 60 6.73 9.91 -12.90
C VAL A 60 7.35 8.82 -12.05
N GLY A 61 6.55 7.95 -11.43
CA GLY A 61 7.03 6.80 -10.66
C GLY A 61 7.93 5.87 -11.49
N ALA A 62 7.51 5.52 -12.70
CA ALA A 62 8.30 4.69 -13.61
C ALA A 62 9.61 5.37 -14.04
N LEU A 63 9.60 6.66 -14.36
CA LEU A 63 10.80 7.43 -14.71
C LEU A 63 11.76 7.55 -13.53
N LEU A 64 11.25 7.85 -12.34
CA LEU A 64 12.05 7.94 -11.11
C LEU A 64 12.63 6.58 -10.74
N GLY A 65 11.82 5.52 -10.85
CA GLY A 65 12.25 4.13 -10.66
C GLY A 65 13.37 3.79 -11.64
N PHE A 66 13.18 4.08 -12.93
CA PHE A 66 14.18 3.87 -13.97
C PHE A 66 15.48 4.62 -13.69
N ALA A 67 15.40 5.92 -13.40
CA ALA A 67 16.55 6.75 -13.05
C ALA A 67 17.29 6.21 -11.81
N THR A 68 16.54 5.78 -10.78
CA THR A 68 17.09 5.18 -9.57
C THR A 68 17.78 3.85 -9.88
N GLY A 69 17.20 3.00 -10.72
CA GLY A 69 17.79 1.74 -11.16
C GLY A 69 19.12 1.95 -11.91
N VAL A 70 19.17 2.92 -12.81
CA VAL A 70 20.40 3.28 -13.53
C VAL A 70 21.46 3.85 -12.58
N ALA A 71 21.07 4.73 -11.65
CA ALA A 71 21.98 5.29 -10.64
C ALA A 71 22.52 4.21 -9.68
N LEU A 72 21.67 3.25 -9.28
CA LEU A 72 22.04 2.19 -8.35
C LEU A 72 23.17 1.30 -8.88
N ARG A 73 23.31 1.15 -10.21
CA ARG A 73 24.45 0.41 -10.78
C ARG A 73 25.78 1.12 -10.54
N HIS A 74 25.81 2.44 -10.63
CA HIS A 74 27.01 3.23 -10.40
C HIS A 74 27.43 3.14 -8.93
N VAL A 75 26.47 3.36 -8.03
CA VAL A 75 26.69 3.24 -6.59
C VAL A 75 27.05 1.81 -6.21
N GLY A 76 26.35 0.82 -6.76
CA GLY A 76 26.58 -0.60 -6.48
C GLY A 76 27.99 -1.06 -6.84
N ARG A 77 28.55 -0.56 -7.96
CA ARG A 77 29.93 -0.86 -8.33
C ARG A 77 30.93 -0.25 -7.35
N VAL A 78 30.73 1.01 -6.94
CA VAL A 78 31.57 1.66 -5.93
C VAL A 78 31.50 0.92 -4.60
N VAL A 79 30.29 0.60 -4.12
CA VAL A 79 30.09 -0.16 -2.88
C VAL A 79 30.76 -1.52 -2.95
N LEU A 80 30.62 -2.27 -4.05
CA LEU A 80 31.29 -3.56 -4.23
C LEU A 80 32.82 -3.44 -4.17
N ILE A 81 33.39 -2.41 -4.81
CA ILE A 81 34.84 -2.16 -4.75
C ILE A 81 35.26 -1.83 -3.32
N VAL A 82 34.56 -0.91 -2.65
CA VAL A 82 34.87 -0.50 -1.28
C VAL A 82 34.78 -1.67 -0.32
N VAL A 83 33.70 -2.45 -0.37
CA VAL A 83 33.51 -3.63 0.47
C VAL A 83 34.55 -4.70 0.17
N GLY A 84 34.87 -4.94 -1.10
CA GLY A 84 35.91 -5.90 -1.49
C GLY A 84 37.31 -5.49 -1.00
N VAL A 85 37.68 -4.23 -1.16
CA VAL A 85 38.97 -3.69 -0.68
C VAL A 85 39.03 -3.72 0.85
N LEU A 86 37.94 -3.36 1.52
CA LEU A 86 37.83 -3.44 2.99
C LEU A 86 38.02 -4.88 3.46
N PHE A 87 37.38 -5.84 2.78
CA PHE A 87 37.53 -7.25 3.08
C PHE A 87 38.97 -7.73 2.88
N ILE A 88 39.60 -7.41 1.75
CA ILE A 88 41.02 -7.77 1.51
C ILE A 88 41.94 -7.17 2.59
N THR A 89 41.70 -5.92 2.97
CA THR A 89 42.46 -5.24 4.02
C THR A 89 42.31 -5.95 5.36
N LEU A 90 41.08 -6.30 5.75
CA LEU A 90 40.79 -7.09 6.95
C LEU A 90 41.50 -8.45 6.91
N GLN A 91 41.49 -9.14 5.77
CA GLN A 91 42.18 -10.43 5.62
C GLN A 91 43.70 -10.30 5.77
N LEU A 92 44.32 -9.26 5.20
CA LEU A 92 45.76 -9.01 5.39
C LEU A 92 46.08 -8.70 6.85
N LEU A 93 45.28 -7.87 7.50
CA LEU A 93 45.52 -7.43 8.86
C LEU A 93 45.31 -8.56 9.88
N ALA A 94 44.38 -9.48 9.58
CA ALA A 94 44.22 -10.74 10.30
C ALA A 94 45.37 -11.71 10.02
N TYR A 95 45.88 -11.80 8.78
CA TYR A 95 46.99 -12.67 8.42
C TYR A 95 48.28 -12.33 9.17
N PHE A 96 48.55 -11.05 9.43
CA PHE A 96 49.69 -10.63 10.23
C PHE A 96 49.47 -10.77 11.76
N ASP A 97 48.33 -11.30 12.20
CA ASP A 97 47.94 -11.39 13.63
C ASP A 97 47.86 -10.02 14.35
N LEU A 98 47.81 -8.91 13.60
CA LEU A 98 47.69 -7.56 14.17
C LEU A 98 46.28 -7.27 14.71
N ILE A 99 45.24 -7.98 14.24
CA ILE A 99 43.85 -7.76 14.64
C ILE A 99 43.15 -9.09 14.94
N THR A 100 42.73 -9.27 16.19
CA THR A 100 41.73 -10.27 16.58
C THR A 100 40.32 -9.68 16.33
N VAL A 101 39.63 -10.15 15.29
CA VAL A 101 38.29 -9.66 14.95
C VAL A 101 37.30 -10.04 16.05
N ASN A 102 36.94 -9.06 16.90
CA ASN A 102 35.92 -9.23 17.91
C ASN A 102 34.53 -9.11 17.27
N TRP A 103 34.00 -10.24 16.81
CA TRP A 103 32.69 -10.33 16.18
C TRP A 103 31.56 -9.73 17.02
N LEU A 104 31.66 -9.79 18.36
CA LEU A 104 30.66 -9.24 19.27
C LEU A 104 30.62 -7.70 19.23
N ARG A 105 31.79 -7.03 19.18
CA ARG A 105 31.86 -5.58 19.00
C ARG A 105 31.41 -5.15 17.61
N LEU A 106 31.79 -5.91 16.58
CA LEU A 106 31.36 -5.62 15.22
C LEU A 106 29.83 -5.67 15.12
N GLN A 107 29.21 -6.72 15.66
CA GLN A 107 27.76 -6.87 15.69
C GLN A 107 27.09 -5.73 16.48
N ALA A 108 27.60 -5.37 17.66
CA ALA A 108 27.04 -4.26 18.44
C ALA A 108 27.10 -2.92 17.71
N LEU A 109 28.09 -2.70 16.84
CA LEU A 109 28.22 -1.50 16.03
C LEU A 109 27.32 -1.52 14.79
N THR A 110 27.14 -2.68 14.13
CA THR A 110 26.29 -2.80 12.95
C THR A 110 24.80 -2.94 13.27
N GLU A 111 24.44 -3.55 14.40
CA GLU A 111 23.06 -3.77 14.84
C GLU A 111 22.20 -2.49 14.79
N PRO A 112 22.58 -1.35 15.39
CA PRO A 112 21.74 -0.14 15.35
C PRO A 112 21.59 0.43 13.94
N TRP A 113 22.63 0.35 13.11
CA TRP A 113 22.59 0.81 11.72
C TRP A 113 21.66 -0.07 10.86
N LEU A 114 21.77 -1.39 11.01
CA LEU A 114 20.93 -2.34 10.29
C LEU A 114 19.47 -2.21 10.73
N ARG A 115 19.24 -2.07 12.03
CA ARG A 115 17.91 -2.00 12.61
C ARG A 115 17.21 -0.69 12.29
N GLN A 116 17.90 0.45 12.40
CA GLN A 116 17.35 1.75 11.99
C GLN A 116 17.07 1.80 10.49
N GLY A 117 18.00 1.32 9.66
CA GLY A 117 17.81 1.29 8.21
C GLY A 117 16.65 0.40 7.77
N SER A 118 16.50 -0.78 8.38
CA SER A 118 15.41 -1.71 8.07
C SER A 118 14.05 -1.22 8.57
N GLU A 119 13.95 -0.69 9.79
CA GLU A 119 12.69 -0.16 10.33
C GLU A 119 12.20 1.07 9.56
N GLN A 120 13.10 2.02 9.23
CA GLN A 120 12.76 3.21 8.45
C GLN A 120 12.40 2.85 7.00
N GLY A 121 13.20 1.99 6.37
CA GLY A 121 12.95 1.51 5.01
C GLY A 121 11.64 0.73 4.90
N ALA A 122 11.37 -0.17 5.85
CA ALA A 122 10.14 -0.95 5.87
C ALA A 122 8.90 -0.07 6.11
N THR A 123 9.00 0.93 6.98
CA THR A 123 7.90 1.88 7.24
C THR A 123 7.60 2.73 6.02
N TRP A 124 8.64 3.27 5.36
CA TRP A 124 8.50 4.02 4.10
C TRP A 124 7.91 3.14 2.99
N PHE A 125 8.46 1.94 2.80
CA PHE A 125 8.00 1.00 1.78
C PHE A 125 6.55 0.59 1.99
N ARG A 126 6.17 0.27 3.23
CA ARG A 126 4.79 -0.05 3.59
C ARG A 126 3.86 1.12 3.30
N ARG A 127 4.24 2.35 3.66
CA ARG A 127 3.44 3.55 3.38
C ARG A 127 3.26 3.76 1.87
N VAL A 128 4.32 3.62 1.09
CA VAL A 128 4.26 3.74 -0.39
C VAL A 128 3.37 2.64 -0.99
N LEU A 129 3.51 1.41 -0.51
CA LEU A 129 2.76 0.25 -1.01
C LEU A 129 1.29 0.28 -0.61
N THR A 130 0.93 0.73 0.60
CA THR A 130 -0.47 0.79 1.04
C THR A 130 -1.18 2.07 0.64
N ALA A 131 -0.47 3.19 0.50
CA ALA A 131 -1.09 4.48 0.15
C ALA A 131 -1.15 4.73 -1.36
N ASN A 132 -0.25 4.16 -2.17
CA ASN A 132 -0.17 4.43 -3.60
C ASN A 132 0.25 3.18 -4.40
N LEU A 133 -0.54 2.11 -4.32
CA LEU A 133 -0.35 0.89 -5.11
C LEU A 133 -0.04 1.13 -6.61
N PRO A 134 -0.76 2.01 -7.34
CA PRO A 134 -0.42 2.28 -8.74
C PRO A 134 1.01 2.85 -8.88
N PHE A 135 1.34 3.92 -8.14
CA PHE A 135 2.68 4.53 -8.15
C PHE A 135 3.79 3.54 -7.77
N ALA A 136 3.59 2.79 -6.68
CA ALA A 136 4.56 1.81 -6.19
C ALA A 136 4.82 0.70 -7.22
N GLY A 137 3.77 0.25 -7.91
CA GLY A 137 3.85 -0.71 -9.00
C GLY A 137 4.67 -0.18 -10.18
N ALA A 138 4.36 1.03 -10.65
CA ALA A 138 5.11 1.66 -11.74
C ALA A 138 6.56 1.98 -11.37
N TYR A 139 6.81 2.46 -10.17
CA TYR A 139 8.16 2.71 -9.66
C TYR A 139 8.99 1.43 -9.62
N THR A 140 8.43 0.34 -9.07
CA THR A 140 9.14 -0.95 -8.99
C THR A 140 9.40 -1.52 -10.39
N ALA A 141 8.43 -1.44 -11.30
CA ALA A 141 8.59 -1.84 -12.69
C ALA A 141 9.66 -1.01 -13.40
N GLY A 142 9.61 0.32 -13.26
CA GLY A 142 10.61 1.24 -13.79
C GLY A 142 12.02 0.97 -13.23
N LEU A 143 12.13 0.70 -11.93
CA LEU A 143 13.38 0.34 -11.27
C LEU A 143 13.97 -0.97 -11.77
N LEU A 144 13.16 -2.02 -11.92
CA LEU A 144 13.62 -3.29 -12.50
C LEU A 144 14.08 -3.11 -13.94
N VAL A 145 13.36 -2.32 -14.73
CA VAL A 145 13.73 -1.98 -16.10
C VAL A 145 15.04 -1.16 -16.11
N GLY A 146 15.19 -0.15 -15.26
CA GLY A 146 16.43 0.65 -15.16
C GLY A 146 17.63 -0.16 -14.68
N LEU A 147 17.42 -1.09 -13.74
CA LEU A 147 18.43 -2.05 -13.30
C LEU A 147 18.80 -3.06 -14.37
N ARG A 148 17.91 -3.36 -15.32
CA ARG A 148 18.15 -4.29 -16.43
C ARG A 148 18.61 -3.60 -17.72
N ALA A 149 18.28 -2.32 -17.90
CA ALA A 149 18.64 -1.52 -19.07
C ALA A 149 20.15 -1.50 -19.22
N ARG A 150 20.67 -2.32 -20.13
CA ARG A 150 22.09 -2.59 -20.35
C ARG A 150 22.72 -1.49 -21.22
N VAL A 151 22.46 -0.23 -20.86
CA VAL A 151 23.14 0.95 -21.43
C VAL A 151 24.41 1.19 -20.63
#